data_AF-A0A3B8U5N9-F1
#
_entry.id   AF-A0A3B8U5N9-F1
#
_cell.length_a   1.000
_cell.length_b   1.000
_cell.length_c   1.000
_cell.angle_alpha   90.00
_cell.angle_beta   90.00
_cell.angle_gamma   90.00
#
_symmetry.space_group_name_H-M   'P 1'
#
loop_
_entity.id
_entity.type
_entity.pdbx_description
1 polymer ?
#
loop_
_entity_poly.entity_id
_entity_poly.type
_entity_poly.pdbx_seq_one_letter_code
_entity_poly.pdbx_strand_id
1 'polypeptide(L)'
;MSSGRSEIAEIEVQNQQGYAISYGYDYSIYEENFACDSLLYWSKIAGIRNYPSGVVQSCPNPDQIVWLDDDVIVVNPNIKTDEFIQGHMSKDSSLSFPNILETEDIGGPSPVNTGVLILRNCEANRMFFEKLWDMRHNPSSSVPAYSYSSCPNQIFSHEQEVMQELLKKADPSAYGVYRS
;
A
#
# COMPACT_ATOMS: atom_id res chain seq x y z
N MET A 1 23.75 14.98 13.60
CA MET A 1 22.84 15.96 12.97
C MET A 1 21.49 15.30 12.92
N SER A 2 20.53 15.69 13.78
CA SER A 2 19.17 15.16 13.68
C SER A 2 18.51 15.82 12.48
N SER A 3 18.27 15.07 11.40
CA SER A 3 17.24 15.47 10.44
C SER A 3 15.91 15.33 11.17
N GLY A 4 15.47 16.39 11.82
CA GLY A 4 14.22 16.37 12.57
C GLY A 4 13.06 16.12 11.61
N ARG A 5 12.25 15.10 11.90
CA ARG A 5 10.92 14.94 11.30
C ARG A 5 10.15 16.25 11.46
N SER A 6 9.25 16.55 10.52
CA SER A 6 8.31 17.65 10.75
C SER A 6 7.41 17.29 11.94
N GLU A 7 6.91 18.31 12.64
CA GLU A 7 5.95 18.12 13.74
C GLU A 7 4.70 17.35 13.28
N ILE A 8 4.28 17.57 12.03
CA ILE A 8 3.16 16.84 11.40
C ILE A 8 3.48 15.35 11.30
N ALA A 9 4.67 14.98 10.81
CA ALA A 9 5.09 13.59 10.71
C ALA A 9 5.22 12.90 12.06
N GLU A 10 5.54 13.63 13.13
CA GLU A 10 5.53 13.06 14.49
C GLU A 10 4.11 12.77 14.97
N ILE A 11 3.15 13.65 14.69
CA ILE A 11 1.73 13.46 15.02
C ILE A 11 1.16 12.25 14.26
N GLU A 12 1.48 12.12 12.97
CA GLU A 12 1.08 10.99 12.12
C GLU A 12 1.57 9.66 12.69
N VAL A 13 2.87 9.59 13.02
CA VAL A 13 3.48 8.41 13.63
C VAL A 13 2.81 8.07 14.96
N GLN A 14 2.59 9.05 15.85
CA GLN A 14 1.95 8.81 17.15
C GLN A 14 0.50 8.31 16.98
N ASN A 15 -0.22 8.82 15.99
CA ASN A 15 -1.58 8.40 15.67
C ASN A 15 -1.61 6.93 15.22
N GLN A 16 -0.79 6.57 14.23
CA GLN A 16 -0.74 5.21 13.69
C GLN A 16 -0.21 4.21 14.74
N GLN A 17 0.87 4.55 15.45
CA GLN A 17 1.45 3.71 16.48
C GLN A 17 0.47 3.50 17.66
N GLY A 18 -0.23 4.55 18.08
CA GLY A 18 -1.23 4.47 19.15
C GLY A 18 -2.38 3.53 18.80
N TYR A 19 -2.84 3.56 17.55
CA TYR A 19 -3.84 2.61 17.05
C TYR A 19 -3.31 1.17 17.07
N ALA A 20 -2.10 0.94 16.54
CA ALA A 20 -1.49 -0.38 16.52
C ALA A 20 -1.34 -0.99 17.92
N ILE A 21 -0.84 -0.20 18.88
CA ILE A 21 -0.69 -0.62 20.29
C ILE A 21 -2.04 -0.99 20.91
N SER A 22 -3.09 -0.21 20.63
CA SER A 22 -4.43 -0.42 21.22
C SER A 22 -5.05 -1.75 20.82
N TYR A 23 -4.64 -2.31 19.67
CA TYR A 23 -5.14 -3.58 19.15
C TYR A 23 -4.11 -4.71 19.10
N GLY A 24 -2.89 -4.46 19.59
CA GLY A 24 -1.83 -5.46 19.64
C GLY A 24 -1.23 -5.79 18.26
N TYR A 25 -1.24 -4.83 17.33
CA TYR A 25 -0.57 -4.94 16.05
C TYR A 25 0.91 -4.56 16.15
N ASP A 26 1.75 -5.28 15.40
CA ASP A 26 3.14 -4.85 15.21
C ASP A 26 3.20 -3.61 14.32
N TYR A 27 3.99 -2.62 14.73
CA TYR A 27 4.15 -1.36 14.04
C TYR A 27 5.61 -1.09 13.72
N SER A 28 5.89 -0.56 12.54
CA SER A 28 7.21 -0.09 12.17
C SER A 28 7.14 1.03 11.16
N ILE A 29 8.15 1.89 11.24
CA ILE A 29 8.33 3.05 10.40
C ILE A 29 9.60 2.83 9.60
N TYR A 30 9.54 3.16 8.32
CA TYR A 30 10.67 3.02 7.42
C TYR A 30 11.03 4.38 6.84
N GLU A 31 12.17 4.91 7.26
CA GLU A 31 12.70 6.20 6.79
C GLU A 31 13.63 6.05 5.57
N GLU A 32 13.89 4.80 5.20
CA GLU A 32 14.81 4.41 4.14
C GLU A 32 14.10 4.36 2.78
N ASN A 33 14.83 4.67 1.71
CA ASN A 33 14.35 4.40 0.36
C ASN A 33 14.69 2.94 -0.02
N PHE A 34 13.66 2.09 -0.10
CA PHE A 34 13.81 0.71 -0.56
C PHE A 34 13.87 0.58 -2.09
N ALA A 35 13.45 1.62 -2.82
CA ALA A 35 13.49 1.66 -4.28
C ALA A 35 14.75 2.37 -4.77
N CYS A 36 15.92 1.79 -4.50
CA CYS A 36 17.21 2.39 -4.86
C CYS A 36 17.45 2.51 -6.39
N ASP A 37 16.73 1.72 -7.19
CA ASP A 37 16.82 1.71 -8.65
C ASP A 37 15.60 2.33 -9.35
N SER A 38 14.66 2.93 -8.61
CA SER A 38 13.43 3.53 -9.15
C SER A 38 13.09 4.87 -8.47
N LEU A 39 11.98 5.47 -8.86
CA LEU A 39 11.46 6.69 -8.23
C LEU A 39 10.90 6.40 -6.82
N LEU A 40 10.95 7.39 -5.93
CA LEU A 40 10.68 7.22 -4.49
C LEU A 40 9.31 6.62 -4.16
N TYR A 41 8.28 6.93 -4.96
CA TYR A 41 6.93 6.39 -4.78
C TYR A 41 6.85 4.85 -4.95
N TRP A 42 7.87 4.22 -5.55
CA TRP A 42 8.00 2.76 -5.60
C TRP A 42 8.57 2.14 -4.31
N SER A 43 9.04 2.96 -3.35
CA SER A 43 9.64 2.46 -2.10
C SER A 43 8.68 1.55 -1.33
N LYS A 44 7.38 1.85 -1.32
CA LYS A 44 6.35 1.01 -0.71
C LYS A 44 6.27 -0.39 -1.30
N ILE A 45 6.35 -0.50 -2.63
CA ILE A 45 6.31 -1.78 -3.35
C ILE A 45 7.58 -2.57 -3.06
N ALA A 46 8.73 -1.90 -3.04
CA ALA A 46 9.98 -2.51 -2.61
C ALA A 46 9.93 -2.99 -1.15
N GLY A 47 9.32 -2.23 -0.25
CA GLY A 47 9.15 -2.63 1.14
C GLY A 47 8.29 -3.88 1.29
N ILE A 48 7.08 -3.85 0.69
CA ILE A 48 6.12 -4.96 0.72
C ILE A 48 6.72 -6.24 0.13
N ARG A 49 7.38 -6.15 -1.04
CA ARG A 49 7.94 -7.34 -1.71
C ARG A 49 9.10 -7.97 -0.91
N ASN A 50 9.88 -7.14 -0.23
CA ASN A 50 11.03 -7.61 0.54
C ASN A 50 10.66 -8.03 1.97
N TYR A 51 9.39 -7.91 2.38
CA TYR A 51 8.92 -8.35 3.69
C TYR A 51 9.26 -9.83 3.98
N PRO A 52 9.01 -10.80 3.08
CA PRO A 52 9.36 -12.21 3.32
C PRO A 52 10.87 -12.46 3.44
N SER A 53 11.71 -11.57 2.91
CA SER A 53 13.17 -11.69 2.98
C SER A 53 13.77 -11.14 4.28
N GLY A 54 12.96 -10.56 5.16
CA GLY A 54 13.41 -9.99 6.44
C GLY A 54 14.12 -8.63 6.33
N VAL A 55 14.14 -8.01 5.15
CA VAL A 55 14.67 -6.65 4.96
C VAL A 55 13.77 -5.62 5.66
N VAL A 56 12.48 -5.92 5.76
CA VAL A 56 11.44 -5.12 6.39
C VAL A 56 10.87 -6.01 7.50
N GLN A 57 11.34 -5.82 8.75
CA GLN A 57 11.12 -6.81 9.82
C GLN A 57 10.63 -6.16 11.11
N SER A 58 9.33 -5.91 11.16
CA SER A 58 8.60 -5.62 12.39
C SER A 58 8.01 -6.89 13.02
N CYS A 59 7.54 -7.81 12.17
CA CYS A 59 6.89 -9.05 12.53
C CYS A 59 7.41 -10.18 11.62
N PRO A 60 7.96 -11.29 12.15
CA PRO A 60 8.38 -12.41 11.31
C PRO A 60 7.16 -13.15 10.76
N ASN A 61 6.96 -13.07 9.43
CA ASN A 61 5.89 -13.77 8.70
C ASN A 61 4.45 -13.45 9.19
N PRO A 62 3.99 -12.19 9.08
CA PRO A 62 2.65 -11.80 9.48
C PRO A 62 1.61 -12.43 8.56
N ASP A 63 0.39 -12.66 9.05
CA ASP A 63 -0.72 -13.12 8.20
C ASP A 63 -1.20 -12.02 7.24
N GLN A 64 -1.04 -10.76 7.66
CA GLN A 64 -1.51 -9.57 6.96
C GLN A 64 -0.47 -8.46 7.02
N ILE A 65 -0.43 -7.64 5.98
CA ILE A 65 0.40 -6.44 5.92
C ILE A 65 -0.56 -5.26 5.71
N VAL A 66 -0.39 -4.21 6.50
CA VAL A 66 -1.06 -2.93 6.30
C VAL A 66 0.02 -1.90 6.02
N TRP A 67 0.01 -1.33 4.81
CA TRP A 67 0.86 -0.22 4.43
C TRP A 67 0.06 1.07 4.51
N LEU A 68 0.63 2.06 5.18
CA LEU A 68 0.09 3.42 5.27
C LEU A 68 1.16 4.37 4.77
N ASP A 69 0.81 5.28 3.87
CA ASP A 69 1.64 6.44 3.56
C ASP A 69 1.75 7.34 4.79
N ASP A 70 2.76 8.20 4.81
CA ASP A 70 3.05 9.06 5.96
C ASP A 70 1.95 10.09 6.20
N ASP A 71 1.23 10.51 5.17
CA ASP A 71 0.09 11.43 5.25
C ASP A 71 -1.25 10.79 5.64
N VAL A 72 -1.25 9.53 6.08
CA VAL A 72 -2.46 8.80 6.50
C VAL A 72 -2.69 8.87 8.01
N ILE A 73 -3.91 9.24 8.40
CA ILE A 73 -4.36 9.31 9.80
C ILE A 73 -5.52 8.35 10.07
N VAL A 74 -5.45 7.63 11.20
CA VAL A 74 -6.56 6.88 11.78
C VAL A 74 -7.49 7.84 12.52
N VAL A 75 -8.69 8.04 11.96
CA VAL A 75 -9.71 8.96 12.50
C VAL A 75 -10.77 8.28 13.37
N ASN A 76 -10.94 6.97 13.23
CA ASN A 76 -11.88 6.18 14.03
C ASN A 76 -11.14 5.01 14.71
N PRO A 77 -10.43 5.27 15.82
CA PRO A 77 -9.56 4.27 16.45
C PRO A 77 -10.34 3.20 17.22
N ASN A 78 -11.67 3.23 17.21
CA ASN A 78 -12.52 2.25 17.92
C ASN A 78 -12.92 1.06 17.04
N ILE A 79 -12.58 1.07 15.74
CA ILE A 79 -12.85 -0.03 14.82
C ILE A 79 -11.53 -0.76 14.55
N LYS A 80 -11.51 -2.08 14.73
CA LYS A 80 -10.36 -2.91 14.39
C LYS A 80 -10.18 -3.03 12.88
N THR A 81 -8.95 -3.22 12.43
CA THR A 81 -8.65 -3.45 11.01
C THR A 81 -9.40 -4.67 10.48
N ASP A 82 -9.41 -5.78 11.22
CA ASP A 82 -10.17 -6.98 10.81
C ASP A 82 -11.68 -6.74 10.71
N GLU A 83 -12.25 -5.94 11.63
CA GLU A 83 -13.67 -5.59 11.61
C GLU A 83 -14.01 -4.68 10.42
N PHE A 84 -13.15 -3.70 10.15
CA PHE A 84 -13.27 -2.83 8.98
C PHE A 84 -13.27 -3.67 7.69
N ILE A 85 -12.35 -4.61 7.58
CA ILE A 85 -12.19 -5.45 6.39
C ILE A 85 -13.40 -6.35 6.20
N GLN A 86 -13.84 -7.04 7.26
CA GLN A 86 -15.05 -7.87 7.22
C GLN A 86 -16.29 -7.09 6.77
N GLY A 87 -16.40 -5.81 7.16
CA GLY A 87 -17.48 -4.92 6.73
C GLY A 87 -17.51 -4.65 5.21
N HIS A 88 -16.38 -4.79 4.52
CA HIS A 88 -16.24 -4.53 3.08
C HIS A 88 -16.17 -5.82 2.24
N MET A 89 -16.11 -7.00 2.86
CA MET A 89 -16.15 -8.26 2.15
C MET A 89 -17.57 -8.62 1.72
N SER A 90 -17.70 -9.25 0.55
CA SER A 90 -18.97 -9.85 0.12
C SER A 90 -19.39 -10.95 1.10
N LYS A 91 -20.68 -11.00 1.44
CA LYS A 91 -21.26 -12.07 2.28
C LYS A 91 -21.09 -13.47 1.70
N ASP A 92 -20.89 -13.56 0.39
CA ASP A 92 -20.67 -14.81 -0.35
C ASP A 92 -19.18 -15.15 -0.52
N SER A 93 -18.28 -14.36 0.08
CA SER A 93 -16.84 -14.66 0.03
C SER A 93 -16.53 -15.90 0.86
N SER A 94 -15.88 -16.88 0.23
CA SER A 94 -15.32 -18.05 0.93
C SER A 94 -14.02 -17.72 1.69
N LEU A 95 -13.48 -16.53 1.46
CA LEU A 95 -12.28 -16.05 2.13
C LEU A 95 -12.67 -15.33 3.42
N SER A 96 -11.89 -15.56 4.49
CA SER A 96 -11.97 -14.77 5.71
C SER A 96 -11.32 -13.38 5.57
N PHE A 97 -10.57 -13.16 4.49
CA PHE A 97 -9.79 -11.95 4.25
C PHE A 97 -9.51 -11.75 2.74
N PRO A 98 -9.57 -10.52 2.19
CA PRO A 98 -9.28 -10.26 0.79
C PRO A 98 -7.81 -10.51 0.46
N ASN A 99 -7.48 -10.77 -0.82
CA ASN A 99 -6.07 -10.79 -1.19
C ASN A 99 -5.51 -9.36 -1.14
N ILE A 100 -6.14 -8.40 -1.81
CA ILE A 100 -5.76 -6.98 -1.73
C ILE A 100 -7.02 -6.15 -1.48
N LEU A 101 -6.95 -5.25 -0.51
CA LEU A 101 -7.92 -4.20 -0.27
C LEU A 101 -7.22 -2.86 -0.41
N GLU A 102 -7.79 -2.02 -1.27
CA GLU A 102 -7.32 -0.69 -1.62
C GLU A 102 -8.49 0.30 -1.54
N THR A 103 -8.18 1.59 -1.49
CA THR A 103 -9.20 2.64 -1.44
C THR A 103 -9.49 3.20 -2.83
N GLU A 104 -10.70 3.69 -3.06
CA GLU A 104 -11.00 4.43 -4.29
C GLU A 104 -10.38 5.84 -4.25
N ASP A 105 -9.75 6.24 -5.35
CA ASP A 105 -9.23 7.61 -5.52
C ASP A 105 -10.36 8.54 -6.01
N ILE A 106 -11.01 9.25 -5.08
CA ILE A 106 -12.16 10.09 -5.37
C ILE A 106 -11.71 11.37 -6.11
N GLY A 107 -12.01 11.44 -7.40
CA GLY A 107 -11.74 12.61 -8.23
C GLY A 107 -10.34 12.68 -8.83
N GLY A 108 -9.52 11.65 -8.61
CA GLY A 108 -8.22 11.48 -9.26
C GLY A 108 -8.30 10.81 -10.63
N PRO A 109 -7.17 10.77 -11.39
CA PRO A 109 -7.10 10.06 -12.66
C PRO A 109 -7.11 8.53 -12.51
N SER A 110 -6.89 8.01 -11.29
CA SER A 110 -7.05 6.59 -10.94
C SER A 110 -8.38 6.39 -10.25
N PRO A 111 -9.01 5.21 -10.36
CA PRO A 111 -10.01 4.73 -9.42
C PRO A 111 -9.40 4.02 -8.20
N VAL A 112 -8.07 3.92 -8.10
CA VAL A 112 -7.32 3.24 -7.03
C VAL A 112 -6.38 4.24 -6.36
N ASN A 113 -6.40 4.28 -5.03
CA ASN A 113 -5.44 4.97 -4.18
C ASN A 113 -4.59 3.92 -3.43
N THR A 114 -3.27 4.10 -3.45
CA THR A 114 -2.29 3.17 -2.84
C THR A 114 -1.64 3.73 -1.58
N GLY A 115 -2.19 4.82 -1.03
CA GLY A 115 -1.78 5.38 0.25
C GLY A 115 -2.20 4.52 1.44
N VAL A 116 -3.25 3.71 1.27
CA VAL A 116 -3.62 2.63 2.19
C VAL A 116 -3.71 1.33 1.42
N LEU A 117 -2.87 0.37 1.79
CA LEU A 117 -2.92 -0.98 1.22
C LEU A 117 -3.04 -2.01 2.33
N ILE A 118 -4.02 -2.90 2.20
CA ILE A 118 -4.23 -4.01 3.13
C ILE A 118 -4.09 -5.31 2.32
N LEU A 119 -3.14 -6.15 2.70
CA LEU A 119 -2.76 -7.34 1.94
C LEU A 119 -2.72 -8.57 2.84
N ARG A 120 -3.22 -9.69 2.31
CA ARG A 120 -2.91 -11.01 2.86
C ARG A 120 -1.47 -11.38 2.54
N ASN A 121 -0.70 -11.93 3.48
CA ASN A 121 0.63 -12.45 3.17
C ASN A 121 0.52 -13.87 2.59
N CYS A 122 0.21 -13.97 1.30
CA CYS A 122 0.12 -15.23 0.58
C CYS A 122 0.95 -15.22 -0.70
N GLU A 123 1.20 -16.40 -1.26
CA GLU A 123 1.98 -16.57 -2.50
C GLU A 123 1.40 -15.75 -3.67
N ALA A 124 0.07 -15.74 -3.84
CA ALA A 124 -0.59 -14.98 -4.90
C ALA A 124 -0.27 -13.48 -4.83
N ASN A 125 -0.27 -12.89 -3.63
CA ASN A 125 0.07 -11.48 -3.44
C ASN A 125 1.56 -11.23 -3.61
N ARG A 126 2.42 -12.13 -3.13
CA ARG A 126 3.87 -12.01 -3.38
C ARG A 126 4.15 -11.96 -4.88
N MET A 127 3.56 -12.87 -5.65
CA MET A 127 3.67 -12.86 -7.12
C MET A 127 3.08 -11.60 -7.76
N PHE A 128 1.97 -11.07 -7.24
CA PHE A 128 1.38 -9.82 -7.72
C PHE A 128 2.34 -8.64 -7.52
N PHE A 129 2.92 -8.49 -6.33
CA PHE A 129 3.84 -7.38 -6.01
C PHE A 129 5.19 -7.52 -6.72
N GLU A 130 5.67 -8.74 -7.00
CA GLU A 130 6.82 -8.95 -7.89
C GLU A 130 6.52 -8.48 -9.33
N LYS A 131 5.35 -8.86 -9.88
CA LYS A 131 4.94 -8.41 -11.21
C LYS A 131 4.75 -6.89 -11.29
N LEU A 132 4.20 -6.29 -10.23
CA LEU A 132 4.08 -4.83 -10.09
C LEU A 132 5.47 -4.18 -10.09
N TRP A 133 6.41 -4.72 -9.31
CA TRP A 133 7.79 -4.24 -9.23
C TRP A 133 8.55 -4.33 -10.56
N ASP A 134 8.36 -5.40 -11.33
CA ASP A 134 8.99 -5.59 -12.65
C ASP A 134 8.60 -4.51 -13.67
N MET A 135 7.46 -3.84 -13.44
CA MET A 135 6.95 -2.78 -14.30
C MET A 135 7.43 -1.37 -13.89
N ARG A 136 8.29 -1.23 -12.86
CA ARG A 136 8.73 0.08 -12.32
C ARG A 136 9.47 0.99 -13.30
N HIS A 137 10.07 0.41 -14.34
CA HIS A 137 10.76 1.14 -15.41
C HIS A 137 9.94 1.22 -16.70
N ASN A 138 8.65 0.84 -16.65
CA ASN A 138 7.79 1.03 -17.79
C ASN A 138 7.56 2.52 -18.02
N PRO A 139 7.63 3.00 -19.27
CA PRO A 139 7.36 4.38 -19.58
C PRO A 139 5.91 4.72 -19.24
N SER A 140 5.68 5.91 -18.68
CA SER A 140 4.32 6.36 -18.39
C SER A 140 3.55 6.54 -19.70
N SER A 141 2.35 5.96 -19.75
CA SER A 141 1.40 6.15 -20.86
C SER A 141 0.83 7.58 -20.90
N SER A 142 1.05 8.33 -19.82
CA SER A 142 0.39 9.60 -19.53
C SER A 142 1.22 10.83 -19.90
N VAL A 143 2.36 10.74 -20.59
CA VAL A 143 3.12 11.95 -20.95
C VAL A 143 2.42 12.74 -22.08
N PRO A 144 2.03 14.04 -21.93
CA PRO A 144 2.34 15.00 -20.85
C PRO A 144 1.13 15.36 -19.97
N ALA A 145 0.13 14.48 -19.85
CA ALA A 145 -0.99 14.62 -18.93
C ALA A 145 -0.54 14.29 -17.50
N TYR A 146 -0.37 15.34 -16.69
CA TYR A 146 -0.25 15.33 -15.22
C TYR A 146 -0.84 14.06 -14.57
N SER A 147 0.00 13.12 -14.15
CA SER A 147 -0.43 11.87 -13.50
C SER A 147 0.24 11.69 -12.15
N TYR A 148 -0.58 11.58 -11.10
CA TYR A 148 -0.31 11.16 -9.70
C TYR A 148 0.70 11.98 -8.90
N SER A 149 1.88 12.21 -9.47
CA SER A 149 2.83 13.16 -8.95
C SER A 149 2.77 14.39 -9.83
N SER A 150 2.64 15.58 -9.25
CA SER A 150 2.87 16.85 -9.94
C SER A 150 4.35 17.01 -10.37
N CYS A 151 5.10 15.90 -10.49
CA CYS A 151 6.50 15.85 -10.85
C CYS A 151 6.67 16.16 -12.34
N PRO A 152 7.22 17.34 -12.67
CA PRO A 152 7.52 17.66 -14.06
C PRO A 152 8.55 16.63 -14.56
N ASN A 153 8.27 16.00 -15.70
CA ASN A 153 9.14 14.99 -16.36
C ASN A 153 9.11 13.58 -15.74
N GLN A 154 7.96 13.12 -15.24
CA GLN A 154 7.77 11.71 -14.94
C GLN A 154 7.88 10.87 -16.23
N ILE A 155 9.03 10.20 -16.43
CA ILE A 155 9.29 9.34 -17.60
C ILE A 155 8.71 7.93 -17.38
N PHE A 156 8.69 7.45 -16.14
CA PHE A 156 8.22 6.11 -15.77
C PHE A 156 6.88 6.15 -15.03
N SER A 157 6.10 5.08 -15.14
CA SER A 157 4.78 4.98 -14.49
C SER A 157 4.85 5.06 -12.96
N HIS A 158 3.81 5.65 -12.39
CA HIS A 158 3.56 5.63 -10.95
C HIS A 158 3.14 4.21 -10.53
N GLU A 159 3.51 3.75 -9.36
CA GLU A 159 3.10 2.44 -8.83
C GLU A 159 1.57 2.31 -8.78
N GLN A 160 0.88 3.38 -8.41
CA GLN A 160 -0.59 3.46 -8.45
C GLN A 160 -1.17 3.24 -9.86
N GLU A 161 -0.57 3.83 -10.90
CA GLU A 161 -0.99 3.65 -12.31
C GLU A 161 -0.82 2.18 -12.72
N VAL A 162 0.33 1.59 -12.40
CA VAL A 162 0.64 0.20 -12.76
C VAL A 162 -0.24 -0.78 -11.99
N MET A 163 -0.46 -0.53 -10.69
CA MET A 163 -1.31 -1.37 -9.86
C MET A 163 -2.74 -1.39 -10.42
N GLN A 164 -3.29 -0.22 -10.78
CA GLN A 164 -4.58 -0.12 -11.45
C GLN A 164 -4.64 -0.97 -12.73
N GLU A 165 -3.62 -0.92 -13.58
CA GLU A 165 -3.58 -1.74 -14.79
C GLU A 165 -3.54 -3.24 -14.51
N LEU A 166 -2.76 -3.65 -13.51
CA LEU A 166 -2.66 -5.04 -13.10
C LEU A 166 -3.98 -5.55 -12.52
N LEU A 167 -4.64 -4.75 -11.69
CA LEU A 167 -5.95 -5.06 -11.10
C LEU A 167 -7.05 -5.16 -12.16
N LYS A 168 -7.02 -4.34 -13.21
CA LYS A 168 -7.95 -4.46 -14.37
C LYS A 168 -7.77 -5.76 -15.15
N LYS A 169 -6.54 -6.26 -15.22
CA LYS A 169 -6.17 -7.50 -15.95
C LYS A 169 -6.30 -8.75 -15.06
N ALA A 170 -6.32 -8.55 -13.76
CA ALA A 170 -6.52 -9.58 -12.76
C ALA A 170 -7.96 -10.08 -12.78
N ASP A 171 -8.15 -11.39 -12.63
CA ASP A 171 -9.49 -11.95 -12.37
C ASP A 171 -9.97 -11.45 -10.99
N PRO A 172 -11.09 -10.70 -10.91
CA PRO A 172 -11.60 -10.19 -9.64
C PRO A 172 -11.83 -11.29 -8.60
N SER A 173 -12.15 -12.51 -9.05
CA SER A 173 -12.35 -13.68 -8.19
C SER A 173 -11.04 -14.26 -7.65
N ALA A 174 -9.91 -14.05 -8.34
CA ALA A 174 -8.59 -14.52 -7.94
C ALA A 174 -7.89 -13.57 -6.95
N TYR A 175 -8.22 -12.27 -6.99
CA TYR A 175 -7.54 -11.25 -6.17
C TYR A 175 -8.44 -10.58 -5.14
N GLY A 176 -9.73 -10.96 -5.06
CA GLY A 176 -10.64 -10.52 -4.00
C GLY A 176 -10.52 -9.02 -3.74
N VAL A 177 -10.50 -8.24 -4.82
CA VAL A 177 -10.29 -6.80 -4.78
C VAL A 177 -11.60 -6.17 -4.37
N TYR A 178 -11.67 -5.70 -3.13
CA TYR A 178 -12.82 -4.93 -2.65
C TYR A 178 -12.43 -3.47 -2.68
N ARG A 179 -13.38 -2.64 -3.12
CA ARG A 179 -13.24 -1.19 -3.12
C ARG A 179 -14.11 -0.65 -2.00
N SER A 180 -13.51 0.12 -1.10
CA SER A 180 -14.21 0.84 -0.02
C SER A 180 -14.41 2.29 -0.39
#